data_AF-J5KIU2-F1
#
_entry.id   AF-J5KIU2-F1
#
_cell.length_a   1.000
_cell.length_b   1.000
_cell.length_c   1.000
_cell.angle_alpha   90.00
_cell.angle_beta   90.00
_cell.angle_gamma   90.00
#
_symmetry.space_group_name_H-M   'P 1'
#
loop_
_entity.id
_entity.type
_entity.pdbx_description
1 polymer ?
#
loop_
_entity_poly.entity_id
_entity_poly.type
_entity_poly.pdbx_seq_one_letter_code
_entity_poly.pdbx_strand_id
1 'polypeptide(L)' 'MKLFSKTSIIFYSILGLITALLIAPFIRSLIDFSTPVEILITTSIIIPIYIVAKRILEKFI' A
#
# COMPACT_ATOMS: atom_id res chain seq x y z
N MET A 1 11.97 -15.92 -5.87
CA MET A 1 10.56 -15.48 -5.80
C MET A 1 9.98 -15.49 -7.21
N LYS A 2 8.91 -16.23 -7.49
CA LYS A 2 8.18 -16.10 -8.77
C LYS A 2 7.39 -14.78 -8.74
N LEU A 3 8.06 -13.63 -8.82
CA LEU A 3 7.41 -12.31 -8.90
C LEU A 3 6.39 -12.23 -10.06
N PHE A 4 6.60 -13.05 -11.10
CA PHE A 4 5.75 -13.15 -12.29
C PHE A 4 4.80 -14.35 -12.30
N SER A 5 4.64 -15.02 -11.15
CA SER A 5 3.56 -16.00 -10.97
C SER A 5 2.21 -15.27 -11.06
N LYS A 6 1.24 -15.84 -11.78
CA LYS A 6 -0.13 -15.27 -11.87
C LYS A 6 -0.71 -14.99 -10.49
N THR A 7 -0.50 -15.89 -9.53
CA THR A 7 -0.96 -15.75 -8.15
C THR A 7 -0.30 -14.57 -7.45
N SER A 8 0.99 -14.35 -7.69
CA SER A 8 1.75 -13.25 -7.07
C SER A 8 1.32 -11.89 -7.63
N ILE A 9 1.05 -11.80 -8.94
CA ILE A 9 0.55 -10.58 -9.58
C ILE A 9 -0.85 -10.21 -9.04
N ILE A 10 -1.77 -11.19 -8.97
CA ILE A 10 -3.10 -10.97 -8.41
C ILE A 10 -3.00 -10.49 -6.96
N PHE A 11 -2.11 -11.13 -6.19
CA PHE A 11 -1.87 -10.79 -4.80
C PHE A 11 -1.37 -9.35 -4.62
N TYR A 12 -0.34 -8.93 -5.37
CA TYR A 12 0.19 -7.57 -5.30
C TYR A 12 -0.81 -6.51 -5.78
N SER A 13 -1.62 -6.84 -6.78
CA SER A 13 -2.68 -5.97 -7.28
C SER A 13 -3.78 -5.75 -6.24
N ILE A 14 -4.23 -6.81 -5.55
CA ILE A 14 -5.23 -6.69 -4.47
C ILE A 14 -4.65 -5.88 -3.31
N LEU A 15 -3.41 -6.16 -2.90
CA LEU A 15 -2.74 -5.41 -1.83
C LEU A 15 -2.64 -3.93 -2.17
N GLY A 16 -2.22 -3.62 -3.41
CA GLY A 16 -2.14 -2.25 -3.93
C GLY A 16 -3.50 -1.54 -3.93
N LEU A 17 -4.55 -2.23 -4.36
CA LEU A 17 -5.91 -1.71 -4.44
C LEU A 17 -6.48 -1.41 -3.05
N ILE A 18 -6.23 -2.26 -2.05
CA ILE A 18 -6.58 -2.02 -0.64
C ILE A 18 -5.85 -0.78 -0.12
N THR A 19 -4.53 -0.66 -0.36
CA THR A 19 -3.79 0.54 0.07
C THR A 19 -4.29 1.82 -0.59
N ALA A 20 -4.64 1.79 -1.88
CA ALA A 20 -5.07 2.96 -2.61
C ALA A 20 -6.52 3.40 -2.28
N LEU A 21 -7.44 2.44 -2.07
CA LEU A 21 -8.86 2.75 -1.88
C LEU A 21 -9.30 2.87 -0.42
N LEU A 22 -8.57 2.26 0.52
CA LEU A 22 -8.91 2.32 1.94
C LEU A 22 -7.90 3.16 2.71
N ILE A 23 -6.61 2.82 2.62
CA ILE A 23 -5.58 3.42 3.48
C ILE A 23 -5.26 4.86 3.06
N ALA A 24 -5.11 5.13 1.75
CA ALA A 24 -4.82 6.49 1.26
C ALA A 24 -5.91 7.53 1.59
N PRO A 25 -7.21 7.30 1.31
CA PRO A 25 -8.24 8.26 1.69
C PRO A 25 -8.43 8.36 3.21
N PHE A 26 -8.21 7.28 3.95
CA PHE A 26 -8.25 7.32 5.41
C PHE A 26 -7.15 8.22 5.99
N ILE A 27 -5.91 8.09 5.53
CA ILE A 27 -4.79 8.94 5.96
C ILE A 27 -5.07 10.41 5.58
N ARG A 28 -5.57 10.66 4.37
CA ARG A 28 -5.94 12.01 3.94
C ARG A 28 -7.10 12.60 4.76
N SER A 29 -8.05 11.78 5.21
CA SER A 29 -9.11 12.25 6.10
C SER A 29 -8.61 12.69 7.48
N LEU A 30 -7.40 12.27 7.89
CA LEU A 30 -6.80 12.61 9.18
C LEU A 30 -5.83 13.79 9.09
N ILE A 31 -5.48 14.21 7.88
CA ILE A 31 -4.42 15.19 7.61
C ILE A 31 -5.05 16.32 6.81
N ASP A 32 -5.02 17.54 7.35
CA ASP A 32 -5.60 18.72 6.69
C ASP A 32 -4.45 19.68 6.29
N PHE A 33 -3.76 19.35 5.19
CA PHE A 33 -2.62 20.13 4.68
C PHE A 33 -2.84 20.50 3.21
N SER A 34 -1.88 21.22 2.62
CA SER A 34 -1.89 21.42 1.17
C SER A 34 -1.75 20.10 0.43
N THR A 35 -2.45 19.96 -0.70
CA THR A 35 -2.49 18.76 -1.54
C THR A 35 -1.11 18.12 -1.82
N PRO A 36 -0.04 18.89 -2.14
CA PRO A 36 1.29 18.30 -2.33
C PRO A 36 1.90 17.70 -1.05
N VAL A 37 1.66 18.32 0.11
CA VAL A 37 2.16 17.86 1.41
C VAL A 37 1.43 16.60 1.85
N GLU A 38 0.10 16.56 1.65
CA GLU A 38 -0.70 15.36 1.91
C GLU A 38 -0.22 14.16 1.10
N ILE A 39 0.11 14.36 -0.19
CA ILE A 39 0.65 13.29 -1.03
C ILE A 39 1.97 12.78 -0.45
N LEU A 40 2.89 13.68 -0.09
CA LEU A 40 4.18 13.28 0.47
C LEU A 40 4.04 12.46 1.75
N ILE A 41 3.19 12.91 2.68
CA ILE A 41 2.96 12.22 3.96
C ILE A 41 2.21 10.90 3.75
N THR A 42 1.17 10.90 2.91
CA THR A 42 0.42 9.68 2.61
C THR A 42 1.32 8.63 1.96
N THR A 43 2.20 9.03 1.05
CA THR A 43 3.14 8.12 0.37
C THR A 43 4.21 7.61 1.33
N SER A 44 4.72 8.46 2.24
CA SER A 44 5.72 8.06 3.24
C SER A 44 5.18 7.06 4.26
N ILE A 45 3.86 7.02 4.48
CA ILE A 45 3.18 6.04 5.34
C ILE A 45 2.82 4.77 4.57
N ILE A 46 2.29 4.89 3.34
CA ILE A 46 1.84 3.73 2.55
C ILE A 46 3.00 2.82 2.14
N ILE A 47 4.14 3.38 1.72
CA ILE A 47 5.31 2.58 1.30
C ILE A 47 5.78 1.60 2.38
N PRO A 48 6.07 2.03 3.64
CA PRO A 48 6.51 1.11 4.68
C PRO A 48 5.42 0.10 5.06
N ILE A 49 4.14 0.50 5.09
CA ILE A 49 3.02 -0.44 5.31
C ILE A 49 3.01 -1.52 4.23
N TYR A 50 3.16 -1.14 2.96
CA TYR A 50 3.20 -2.08 1.83
C TYR A 50 4.37 -3.06 1.94
N ILE A 51 5.56 -2.58 2.31
CA ILE A 51 6.75 -3.43 2.49
C ILE A 51 6.53 -4.44 3.64
N VAL A 52 5.98 -3.99 4.77
CA VAL A 52 5.70 -4.85 5.91
C VAL A 52 4.62 -5.88 5.56
N ALA A 53 3.51 -5.45 4.98
CA ALA A 53 2.42 -6.33 4.56
C ALA A 53 2.91 -7.38 3.56
N LYS A 54 3.69 -6.96 2.55
CA LYS A 54 4.36 -7.87 1.61
C LYS A 54 5.19 -8.91 2.35
N ARG A 55 6.07 -8.49 3.26
CA ARG A 55 6.99 -9.40 3.97
C ARG A 55 6.25 -10.38 4.86
N ILE A 56 5.16 -9.94 5.49
CA ILE A 56 4.29 -10.80 6.30
C ILE A 56 3.60 -11.82 5.40
N LEU A 57 2.98 -11.37 4.31
CA LEU A 57 2.16 -12.21 3.44
C LEU A 57 2.99 -13.20 2.61
N GLU A 58 4.22 -12.85 2.24
CA GLU A 58 5.20 -13.79 1.68
C GLU A 58 5.56 -14.93 2.63
N LYS A 59 5.32 -14.79 3.95
CA LYS A 59 5.51 -15.88 4.91
C LYS A 59 4.33 -16.87 4.89
N PHE A 60 3.18 -16.47 4.37
CA PHE A 60 1.95 -17.26 4.32
C PHE A 60 1.65 -17.88 2.94
N ILE A 61 2.47 -17.57 1.92
CA ILE A 61 2.41 -18.09 0.54
C ILE A 61 3.66 -18.91 0.25
#